data_AF-A0A7C8EMA1-F1
#
_entry.id   AF-A0A7C8EMA1-F1
#
_cell.length_a   1.000
_cell.length_b   1.000
_cell.length_c   1.000
_cell.angle_alpha   90.00
_cell.angle_beta   90.00
_cell.angle_gamma   90.00
#
_symmetry.space_group_name_H-M   'P 1'
#
loop_
_entity.id
_entity.type
_entity.pdbx_description
1 polymer ?
#
loop_
_entity_poly.entity_id
_entity_poly.type
_entity_poly.pdbx_seq_one_letter_code
_entity_poly.pdbx_strand_id
1 'polypeptide(L)'
;MNDESDPYFIKILVPKNESLWRRIAESQIVKLEIGTYRPSSAAFKGIDISVDIASKSTPERSIKTSSGLAGFLAKVPITLGYQVIENPIPENPAHAIIKGKIRRGHARTIAKACQWVIEPRFT
;
A
#
# COMPACT_ATOMS: atom_id res chain seq x y z
N MET A 1 -21.33 3.47 -8.43
CA MET A 1 -21.58 4.92 -8.51
C MET A 1 -21.54 5.45 -7.09
N ASN A 2 -20.44 6.10 -6.72
CA ASN A 2 -20.42 7.05 -5.62
C ASN A 2 -20.07 8.37 -6.28
N ASP A 3 -21.03 9.28 -6.23
CA ASP A 3 -20.96 10.61 -6.81
C ASP A 3 -19.95 11.43 -5.99
N GLU A 4 -18.90 11.96 -6.63
CA GLU A 4 -17.89 12.82 -5.99
C GLU A 4 -18.46 14.24 -5.68
N SER A 5 -19.79 14.41 -5.68
CA SER A 5 -20.50 15.67 -5.53
C SER A 5 -20.88 16.03 -4.09
N ASP A 6 -20.58 15.21 -3.08
CA ASP A 6 -20.83 15.58 -1.67
C ASP A 6 -19.82 16.65 -1.21
N PRO A 7 -20.26 17.92 -1.03
CA PRO A 7 -19.37 19.02 -0.68
C PRO A 7 -18.87 18.93 0.78
N TYR A 8 -19.35 17.96 1.58
CA TYR A 8 -18.92 17.72 2.95
C TYR A 8 -17.97 16.53 3.12
N PHE A 9 -17.55 15.87 2.03
CA PHE A 9 -16.57 14.79 2.14
C PHE A 9 -15.19 15.33 2.51
N ILE A 10 -14.92 15.39 3.82
CA ILE A 10 -13.59 15.74 4.34
C ILE A 10 -12.63 14.61 3.96
N LYS A 11 -11.75 14.89 2.99
CA LYS A 11 -10.62 14.00 2.69
C LYS A 11 -9.64 14.04 3.86
N ILE A 12 -9.63 12.99 4.67
CA ILE A 12 -8.65 12.84 5.74
C ILE A 12 -7.33 12.38 5.11
N LEU A 13 -6.31 13.23 5.21
CA LEU A 13 -4.97 12.93 4.72
C LEU A 13 -4.23 12.06 5.73
N VAL A 14 -3.55 11.02 5.25
CA VAL A 14 -2.70 10.18 6.10
C VAL A 14 -1.38 10.92 6.41
N PRO A 15 -0.96 11.03 7.69
CA PRO A 15 0.29 11.68 8.06
C PRO A 15 1.52 11.03 7.44
N LYS A 16 2.57 11.82 7.13
CA LYS A 16 3.80 11.32 6.48
C LYS A 16 4.54 10.24 7.30
N ASN A 17 4.49 10.33 8.62
CA ASN A 17 5.14 9.39 9.54
C ASN A 17 4.35 8.09 9.75
N GLU A 18 3.14 8.00 9.21
CA GLU A 18 2.33 6.78 9.29
C GLU A 18 2.93 5.67 8.42
N SER A 19 2.86 4.43 8.93
CA SER A 19 3.24 3.26 8.17
C SER A 19 2.04 2.76 7.36
N LEU A 20 2.26 2.47 6.08
CA LEU A 20 1.27 1.89 5.19
C LEU A 20 1.63 0.44 4.93
N TRP A 21 0.62 -0.43 4.88
CA TRP A 21 0.78 -1.83 4.56
C TRP A 21 0.10 -2.18 3.24
N ARG A 22 0.82 -2.89 2.38
CA ARG A 22 0.34 -3.36 1.08
C ARG A 22 0.42 -4.87 1.04
N ARG A 23 -0.71 -5.49 0.72
CA ARG A 23 -0.79 -6.90 0.35
C ARG A 23 -0.03 -7.17 -0.95
N ILE A 24 0.86 -8.15 -0.93
CA ILE A 24 1.67 -8.55 -2.08
C ILE A 24 1.30 -9.98 -2.49
N ALA A 25 0.82 -10.13 -3.72
CA ALA A 25 0.58 -11.44 -4.32
C ALA A 25 1.90 -12.10 -4.73
N GLU A 26 1.94 -13.43 -4.80
CA GLU A 26 3.15 -14.18 -5.17
C GLU A 26 3.80 -13.71 -6.47
N SER A 27 2.99 -13.49 -7.51
CA SER A 27 3.42 -12.99 -8.82
C SER A 27 4.05 -11.59 -8.79
N GLN A 28 3.91 -10.88 -7.67
CA GLN A 28 4.45 -9.55 -7.45
C GLN A 28 5.69 -9.56 -6.55
N ILE A 29 6.23 -10.73 -6.21
CA ILE A 29 7.45 -10.89 -5.43
C ILE A 29 8.61 -11.15 -6.38
N VAL A 30 9.74 -10.49 -6.16
CA VAL A 30 10.97 -10.74 -6.90
C VAL A 30 12.06 -11.22 -5.97
N LYS A 31 12.78 -12.26 -6.40
CA LYS A 31 13.99 -12.74 -5.75
C LYS A 31 15.16 -11.82 -6.11
N LEU A 32 15.92 -11.38 -5.12
CA LEU A 32 17.13 -10.57 -5.30
C LEU A 32 18.36 -11.47 -5.33
N GLU A 33 18.53 -12.24 -4.26
CA GLU A 33 19.64 -13.16 -4.01
C GLU A 33 19.08 -14.45 -3.40
N ILE A 34 19.95 -15.41 -3.07
CA ILE A 34 19.54 -16.66 -2.45
C ILE A 34 18.83 -16.33 -1.12
N GLY A 35 17.55 -16.71 -1.02
CA GLY A 35 16.71 -16.49 0.16
C GLY A 35 16.21 -15.06 0.38
N THR A 36 16.60 -14.08 -0.43
CA THR A 36 16.18 -12.68 -0.25
C THR A 36 15.13 -12.27 -1.28
N TYR A 37 14.00 -11.77 -0.78
CA TYR A 37 12.85 -11.38 -1.59
C TYR A 37 12.45 -9.94 -1.33
N ARG A 38 11.83 -9.29 -2.31
CA ARG A 38 11.18 -7.98 -2.12
C ARG A 38 9.93 -7.84 -2.98
N PRO A 39 9.06 -6.88 -2.66
CA PRO A 39 8.00 -6.48 -3.58
C PRO A 39 8.58 -6.00 -4.92
N SER A 40 7.94 -6.42 -6.01
CA SER A 40 8.16 -5.89 -7.34
C SER A 40 7.49 -4.52 -7.46
N SER A 41 7.98 -3.69 -8.39
CA SER A 41 7.29 -2.43 -8.73
C SER A 41 5.87 -2.65 -9.28
N ALA A 42 5.52 -3.87 -9.73
CA ALA A 42 4.19 -4.16 -10.25
C ALA A 42 3.11 -4.12 -9.15
N ALA A 43 3.47 -4.39 -7.90
CA ALA A 43 2.56 -4.27 -6.75
C ALA A 43 2.03 -2.84 -6.51
N PHE A 44 2.73 -1.84 -7.08
CA PHE A 44 2.43 -0.41 -6.95
C PHE A 44 2.06 0.21 -8.29
N LYS A 45 1.66 -0.60 -9.27
CA LYS A 45 1.11 -0.12 -10.54
C LYS A 45 -0.41 -0.31 -10.52
N GLY A 46 -1.11 0.72 -10.95
CA GLY A 46 -2.56 0.74 -10.95
C GLY A 46 -3.06 2.18 -10.92
N ILE A 47 -4.37 2.32 -11.04
CA ILE A 47 -5.10 3.52 -10.64
C ILE A 47 -5.46 3.27 -9.18
N ASP A 48 -5.13 4.21 -8.30
CA ASP A 48 -5.48 4.18 -6.89
C ASP A 48 -4.98 2.91 -6.17
N ILE A 49 -3.84 3.00 -5.49
CA ILE A 49 -3.23 1.85 -4.82
C ILE A 49 -3.84 1.71 -3.42
N SER A 50 -4.55 0.61 -3.23
CA SER A 50 -5.14 0.21 -1.95
C SER A 50 -4.06 -0.22 -0.94
N VAL A 51 -4.09 0.35 0.25
CA VAL A 51 -3.18 0.07 1.37
C VAL A 51 -3.97 0.08 2.68
N ASP A 52 -3.39 -0.46 3.74
CA ASP A 52 -3.91 -0.34 5.11
C ASP A 52 -3.04 0.61 5.92
N ILE A 53 -3.66 1.42 6.77
CA ILE A 53 -3.00 2.28 7.76
C ILE A 53 -2.57 1.38 8.92
N ALA A 54 -1.27 1.29 9.19
CA ALA A 54 -0.72 0.37 10.18
C ALA A 54 -1.29 0.62 11.58
N SER A 55 -1.38 1.88 12.00
CA SER A 55 -1.93 2.27 13.31
C SER A 55 -3.43 1.94 13.49
N LYS A 56 -4.14 1.57 12.43
CA LYS A 56 -5.57 1.22 12.43
C LYS A 56 -5.85 -0.26 12.20
N SER A 57 -4.82 -1.10 12.08
CA SER A 57 -4.96 -2.53 11.78
C SER A 57 -3.94 -3.38 12.55
N THR A 58 -3.95 -4.69 12.31
CA THR A 58 -2.87 -5.61 12.69
C THR A 58 -2.36 -6.34 11.44
N PRO A 59 -1.11 -6.82 11.43
CA PRO A 59 -0.57 -7.55 10.28
C PRO A 59 -1.45 -8.74 9.84
N GLU A 60 -2.02 -9.47 10.81
CA GLU A 60 -2.86 -10.66 10.57
C GLU A 60 -4.17 -10.30 9.87
N ARG A 61 -4.79 -9.19 10.28
CA ARG A 61 -5.99 -8.66 9.61
C ARG A 61 -5.68 -8.13 8.22
N SER A 62 -4.51 -7.50 8.07
CA SER A 62 -4.11 -6.83 6.84
C SER A 62 -3.57 -7.77 5.76
N ILE A 63 -2.99 -8.93 6.08
CA ILE A 63 -2.45 -9.84 5.04
C ILE A 63 -3.54 -10.59 4.27
N LYS A 64 -4.66 -10.93 4.93
CA LYS A 64 -5.74 -11.76 4.37
C LYS A 64 -5.19 -13.01 3.67
N THR A 65 -5.48 -13.20 2.38
CA THR A 65 -5.06 -14.35 1.56
C THR A 65 -3.81 -14.07 0.72
N SER A 66 -3.11 -12.95 0.96
CA SER A 66 -1.94 -12.57 0.16
C SER A 66 -0.68 -13.29 0.63
N SER A 67 0.26 -13.48 -0.29
CA SER A 67 1.50 -14.22 -0.05
C SER A 67 2.44 -13.50 0.92
N GLY A 68 2.40 -12.16 0.98
CA GLY A 68 3.18 -11.37 1.93
C GLY A 68 2.55 -10.01 2.21
N LEU A 69 3.04 -9.35 3.26
CA LEU A 69 2.61 -7.99 3.64
C LEU A 69 3.81 -7.06 3.69
N ALA A 70 3.84 -6.07 2.81
CA ALA A 70 4.91 -5.10 2.72
C ALA A 70 4.54 -3.79 3.42
N GLY A 71 5.42 -3.27 4.27
CA GLY A 71 5.29 -1.99 4.95
C GLY A 71 6.21 -0.91 4.37
N PHE A 72 5.73 0.34 4.34
CA PHE A 72 6.52 1.52 3.97
C PHE A 72 5.88 2.80 4.53
N LEU A 73 6.66 3.86 4.69
CA LEU A 73 6.14 5.14 5.20
C LEU A 73 5.29 5.88 4.16
N ALA A 74 4.18 6.48 4.60
CA ALA A 74 3.34 7.37 3.79
C ALA A 74 4.13 8.55 3.21
N LYS A 75 5.21 9.00 3.88
CA LYS A 75 6.17 9.99 3.36
C LYS A 75 6.65 9.66 1.96
N VAL A 76 6.83 8.39 1.60
CA VAL A 76 7.41 7.99 0.31
C VAL A 76 6.51 8.39 -0.87
N PRO A 77 5.26 7.90 -0.99
CA PRO A 77 4.36 8.36 -2.05
C PRO A 77 4.05 9.86 -1.97
N ILE A 78 3.94 10.44 -0.75
CA ILE A 78 3.65 11.87 -0.59
C ILE A 78 4.78 12.74 -1.18
N THR A 79 6.04 12.39 -0.93
CA THR A 79 7.20 13.12 -1.48
C THR A 79 7.29 12.98 -3.00
N LEU A 80 6.73 11.90 -3.57
CA LEU A 80 6.64 11.69 -5.02
C LEU A 80 5.43 12.41 -5.66
N GLY A 81 4.67 13.19 -4.89
CA GLY A 81 3.55 14.01 -5.35
C GLY A 81 2.19 13.32 -5.34
N TYR A 82 2.04 12.17 -4.67
CA TYR A 82 0.75 11.48 -4.54
C TYR A 82 0.06 11.82 -3.22
N GLN A 83 -1.26 11.91 -3.24
CA GLN A 83 -2.05 11.98 -2.01
C GLN A 83 -2.23 10.59 -1.42
N VAL A 84 -2.13 10.46 -0.11
CA VAL A 84 -2.55 9.27 0.63
C VAL A 84 -3.74 9.68 1.48
N ILE A 85 -4.90 9.10 1.18
CA ILE A 85 -6.16 9.46 1.83
C ILE A 85 -6.73 8.26 2.55
N GLU A 86 -7.35 8.51 3.70
CA GLU A 86 -8.20 7.50 4.32
C GLU A 86 -9.39 7.20 3.40
N ASN A 87 -9.73 5.93 3.27
CA ASN A 87 -10.90 5.49 2.54
C ASN A 87 -11.47 4.24 3.22
N PRO A 88 -11.90 4.35 4.50
CA PRO A 88 -12.39 3.20 5.25
C PRO A 88 -13.56 2.55 4.51
N ILE A 89 -13.52 1.23 4.41
CA ILE A 89 -14.64 0.41 3.90
C ILE A 89 -15.13 -0.51 5.03
N PRO A 90 -16.40 -0.95 5.02
CA PRO A 90 -16.97 -1.72 6.12
C PRO A 90 -16.13 -2.95 6.53
N GLU A 91 -15.56 -3.65 5.56
CA GLU A 91 -14.75 -4.86 5.77
C GLU A 91 -13.26 -4.57 6.05
N ASN A 92 -12.86 -3.30 5.98
CA ASN A 92 -11.50 -2.85 6.22
C ASN A 92 -11.47 -1.38 6.65
N PRO A 93 -11.72 -1.09 7.94
CA PRO A 93 -11.68 0.27 8.49
C PRO A 93 -10.31 0.96 8.38
N ALA A 94 -9.24 0.18 8.25
CA ALA A 94 -7.88 0.70 8.07
C ALA A 94 -7.57 1.08 6.62
N HIS A 95 -8.49 0.83 5.69
CA HIS A 95 -8.25 1.04 4.27
C HIS A 95 -7.93 2.51 3.95
N ALA A 96 -6.89 2.69 3.15
CA ALA A 96 -6.47 3.94 2.58
C ALA A 96 -6.07 3.74 1.12
N ILE A 97 -5.98 4.86 0.40
CA ILE A 97 -5.64 4.86 -1.02
C ILE A 97 -4.51 5.84 -1.27
N ILE A 98 -3.50 5.37 -2.00
CA ILE A 98 -2.55 6.26 -2.68
C ILE A 98 -3.20 6.68 -4.00
N LYS A 99 -3.65 7.92 -4.09
CA LYS A 99 -4.47 8.41 -5.20
C LYS A 99 -3.65 8.68 -6.47
N GLY A 100 -4.24 8.33 -7.60
CA GLY A 100 -3.73 8.56 -8.93
C GLY A 100 -2.95 7.38 -9.51
N LYS A 101 -2.64 7.48 -10.81
CA LYS A 101 -1.85 6.48 -11.52
C LYS A 101 -0.37 6.62 -11.17
N ILE A 102 0.19 5.61 -10.53
CA ILE A 102 1.61 5.62 -10.14
C ILE A 102 2.51 5.43 -11.38
N ARG A 103 3.46 6.35 -11.57
CA ARG A 103 4.44 6.29 -12.67
C ARG A 103 5.43 5.15 -12.43
N ARG A 104 5.94 4.53 -13.50
CA ARG A 104 6.88 3.39 -13.42
C ARG A 104 8.07 3.65 -12.49
N GLY A 105 8.69 4.82 -12.61
CA GLY A 105 9.83 5.22 -11.76
C GLY A 105 9.43 5.31 -10.28
N HIS A 106 8.28 5.92 -10.00
CA HIS A 106 7.76 6.09 -8.64
C HIS A 106 7.37 4.76 -8.00
N ALA A 107 6.72 3.87 -8.75
CA ALA A 107 6.40 2.51 -8.28
C ALA A 107 7.66 1.71 -7.90
N ARG A 108 8.75 1.90 -8.65
CA ARG A 108 10.05 1.31 -8.31
C ARG A 108 10.62 1.92 -7.03
N THR A 109 10.51 3.23 -6.84
CA THR A 109 10.95 3.91 -5.61
C THR A 109 10.18 3.41 -4.40
N ILE A 110 8.84 3.31 -4.48
CA ILE A 110 8.00 2.78 -3.40
C ILE A 110 8.40 1.34 -3.07
N ALA A 111 8.48 0.47 -4.08
CA ALA A 111 8.84 -0.94 -3.87
C ALA A 111 10.22 -1.14 -3.22
N LYS A 112 11.19 -0.26 -3.49
CA LYS A 112 12.51 -0.28 -2.86
C LYS A 112 12.51 0.22 -1.41
N ALA A 113 11.54 1.05 -1.04
CA ALA A 113 11.40 1.56 0.32
C ALA A 113 10.63 0.59 1.23
N CYS A 114 10.10 -0.50 0.68
CA CYS A 114 9.35 -1.49 1.44
C CYS A 114 10.25 -2.37 2.31
N GLN A 115 9.69 -2.78 3.44
CA GLN A 115 10.17 -3.88 4.28
C GLN A 115 9.05 -4.90 4.44
N TRP A 116 9.38 -6.17 4.65
CA TRP A 116 8.37 -7.17 4.97
C TRP A 116 7.90 -6.99 6.41
N VAL A 117 6.59 -6.83 6.57
CA VAL A 117 5.90 -6.90 7.87
C VAL A 117 5.55 -8.36 8.16
N ILE A 118 5.14 -9.07 7.11
CA ILE A 118 5.04 -10.53 7.10
C ILE A 118 5.80 -11.03 5.87
N GLU A 119 6.77 -11.89 6.12
CA GLU A 119 7.61 -12.53 5.10
C GLU A 119 6.77 -13.32 4.09
N PRO A 120 7.22 -13.39 2.82
CA PRO A 120 6.47 -14.04 1.78
C PRO A 120 6.42 -15.57 1.96
N ARG A 121 5.23 -16.14 1.72
CA ARG A 121 5.00 -17.59 1.63
C ARG A 121 4.71 -17.96 0.18
N PHE A 122 5.36 -19.03 -0.28
CA PHE A 122 5.19 -19.61 -1.60
C PHE A 122 4.43 -20.92 -1.44
N THR A 123 3.36 -21.10 -2.20
CA THR A 123 2.52 -22.32 -2.17
C THR A 123 2.84 -23.24 -3.32
#